data_AF-H0EZ63-F1
#
_entry.id   AF-H0EZ63-F1
#
_cell.length_a   1.000
_cell.length_b   1.000
_cell.length_c   1.000
_cell.angle_alpha   90.00
_cell.angle_beta   90.00
_cell.angle_gamma   90.00
#
_symmetry.space_group_name_H-M   'P 1'
#
loop_
_entity.id
_entity.type
_entity.pdbx_description
1 polymer ?
#
loop_
_entity_poly.entity_id
_entity_poly.type
_entity_poly.pdbx_seq_one_letter_code
_entity_poly.pdbx_strand_id
1 'polypeptide(L)'
;MFPKDDGSNEVLERGAMVNPNTGNMQKYEECWADLDSVLLPGEDQFQSWVLVTKTATPDTVVRGMMIRIGGYVQAILRNNKEVGLKKWKWSEDEKIWRETAVMGNLGSPLGTKDLGKAMKLGDDDAGRGLLNSIPKTHNKAGSKNTQSSEKEFEEFD
;
A
#
# COMPACT_ATOMS: atom_id res chain seq x y z
N MET A 1 15.65 3.68 9.39
CA MET A 1 15.49 2.24 9.71
C MET A 1 16.88 1.62 9.87
N PHE A 2 17.08 0.81 10.89
CA PHE A 2 18.35 0.20 11.28
C PHE A 2 18.15 -1.31 11.42
N PRO A 3 18.91 -2.18 10.73
CA PRO A 3 18.88 -3.62 11.00
C PRO A 3 19.22 -3.91 12.45
N LYS A 4 18.64 -4.97 13.02
CA LYS A 4 19.03 -5.44 14.36
C LYS A 4 20.29 -6.29 14.27
N ASP A 5 21.17 -6.13 15.25
CA ASP A 5 22.44 -6.87 15.35
C ASP A 5 22.25 -8.30 15.90
N ASP A 6 21.01 -8.74 16.12
CA ASP A 6 20.66 -10.05 16.68
C ASP A 6 20.47 -11.15 15.61
N GLY A 7 20.70 -10.82 14.34
CA GLY A 7 20.56 -11.74 13.21
C GLY A 7 19.11 -12.02 12.80
N SER A 8 18.14 -11.32 13.38
CA SER A 8 16.74 -11.36 12.94
C SER A 8 16.55 -10.62 11.60
N ASN A 9 15.43 -10.90 10.92
CA ASN A 9 15.01 -10.14 9.72
C ASN A 9 14.14 -8.93 10.09
N GLU A 10 14.45 -8.30 11.22
CA GLU A 10 13.74 -7.15 11.74
C GLU A 10 14.57 -5.87 11.58
N VAL A 11 13.90 -4.77 11.29
CA VAL A 11 14.49 -3.43 11.23
C VAL A 11 13.83 -2.51 12.24
N LEU A 12 14.63 -1.77 12.98
CA LEU A 12 14.17 -0.76 13.93
C LEU A 12 14.07 0.59 13.25
N GLU A 13 12.88 1.18 13.30
CA GLU A 13 12.71 2.61 13.10
C GLU A 13 12.81 3.30 14.45
N ARG A 14 13.54 4.42 14.50
CA ARG A 14 13.64 5.27 15.67
C ARG A 14 13.40 6.70 15.24
N GLY A 15 12.65 7.43 16.04
CA GLY A 15 12.39 8.83 15.81
C GLY A 15 12.01 9.56 17.08
N ALA A 16 11.58 10.81 16.93
CA ALA A 16 10.97 11.57 18.00
C ALA A 16 9.79 12.36 17.46
N MET A 17 8.69 12.37 18.20
CA MET A 17 7.46 13.09 17.86
C MET A 17 6.91 13.77 19.10
N VAL A 18 6.20 14.89 18.91
CA VAL A 18 5.41 15.49 19.99
C VAL A 18 4.34 14.51 20.43
N ASN A 19 4.34 14.14 21.71
CA ASN A 19 3.25 13.34 22.26
C ASN A 19 1.99 14.22 22.36
N PRO A 20 0.90 13.87 21.66
CA PRO A 20 -0.29 14.72 21.58
C PRO A 20 -0.99 14.91 22.93
N ASN A 21 -0.81 14.01 23.89
CA ASN A 21 -1.41 14.10 25.23
C ASN A 21 -0.64 15.05 26.15
N THR A 22 0.67 15.22 25.92
CA THR A 22 1.54 16.00 26.83
C THR A 22 2.14 17.25 26.19
N GLY A 23 2.09 17.38 24.86
CA GLY A 23 2.74 18.46 24.11
C GLY A 23 4.27 18.40 24.08
N ASN A 24 4.89 17.40 24.70
CA ASN A 24 6.33 17.28 24.81
C ASN A 24 6.90 16.37 23.72
N MET A 25 8.11 16.69 23.25
CA MET A 25 8.88 15.79 22.39
C MET A 25 9.18 14.48 23.11
N GLN A 26 8.87 13.35 22.48
CA GLN A 26 9.14 12.01 22.98
C GLN A 26 9.80 11.17 21.89
N LYS A 27 10.78 10.35 22.30
CA LYS A 27 11.39 9.35 21.41
C LYS A 27 10.44 8.17 21.24
N TYR A 28 10.40 7.62 20.04
CA TYR A 28 9.70 6.38 19.73
C TYR A 28 10.65 5.38 19.05
N GLU A 29 10.30 4.10 19.16
CA GLU A 29 10.93 3.00 18.45
C GLU A 29 9.83 2.08 17.91
N GLU A 30 9.93 1.71 16.63
CA GLU A 30 9.05 0.73 15.98
C GLU A 30 9.91 -0.39 15.41
N CYS A 31 9.47 -1.64 15.58
CA CYS A 31 10.14 -2.82 15.05
C CYS A 31 9.34 -3.38 13.90
N TRP A 32 9.96 -3.47 12.73
CA TRP A 32 9.35 -3.93 11.49
C TRP A 32 9.96 -5.28 11.10
N ALA A 33 9.11 -6.27 10.86
CA ALA A 33 9.52 -7.56 10.31
C ALA A 33 9.07 -7.65 8.85
N ASP A 34 9.91 -8.24 7.99
CA ASP A 34 9.47 -8.58 6.64
C ASP A 34 8.39 -9.66 6.70
N LEU A 35 7.40 -9.54 5.83
CA LEU A 35 6.35 -10.53 5.67
C LEU A 35 6.54 -11.29 4.36
N ASP A 36 6.49 -12.62 4.45
CA ASP A 36 6.42 -13.45 3.26
C ASP A 36 5.08 -13.23 2.55
N SER A 37 5.17 -13.20 1.22
CA SER A 37 4.03 -13.09 0.31
C SER A 37 4.02 -14.26 -0.65
N VAL A 38 2.88 -14.46 -1.29
CA VAL A 38 2.59 -15.59 -2.19
C VAL A 38 2.33 -15.10 -3.60
N LEU A 39 2.68 -15.93 -4.60
CA LEU A 39 2.25 -15.73 -5.99
C LEU A 39 0.79 -16.15 -6.09
N LEU A 40 -0.04 -15.32 -6.75
CA LEU A 40 -1.40 -15.73 -7.01
C LEU A 40 -1.46 -16.72 -8.20
N PRO A 41 -2.51 -17.56 -8.28
CA PRO A 41 -2.69 -18.46 -9.41
C PRO A 41 -2.68 -17.71 -10.76
N GLY A 42 -1.85 -18.18 -11.69
CA GLY A 42 -1.71 -17.57 -13.02
C GLY A 42 -0.69 -16.44 -13.11
N GLU A 43 0.00 -16.09 -12.01
CA GLU A 43 1.09 -15.13 -12.01
C GLU A 43 2.45 -15.83 -12.15
N ASP A 44 3.32 -15.28 -13.00
CA ASP A 44 4.71 -15.72 -13.20
C ASP A 44 5.71 -14.98 -12.29
N GLN A 45 5.27 -13.88 -11.68
CA GLN A 45 6.03 -13.04 -10.76
C GLN A 45 5.10 -12.31 -9.80
N PHE A 46 5.61 -11.86 -8.65
CA PHE A 46 4.83 -11.10 -7.68
C PHE A 46 4.30 -9.81 -8.31
N GLN A 47 2.98 -9.63 -8.26
CA GLN A 47 2.35 -8.41 -8.75
C GLN A 47 2.15 -7.41 -7.62
N SER A 48 2.33 -6.13 -7.92
CA SER A 48 2.05 -5.03 -7.00
C SER A 48 1.49 -3.84 -7.77
N TRP A 49 0.61 -3.07 -7.14
CA TRP A 49 0.04 -1.88 -7.76
C TRP A 49 -0.47 -0.90 -6.70
N VAL A 50 -0.55 0.38 -7.08
CA VAL A 50 -1.14 1.45 -6.25
C VAL A 50 -2.23 2.17 -7.02
N LEU A 51 -3.48 1.94 -6.61
CA LEU A 51 -4.65 2.63 -7.12
C LEU A 51 -4.93 3.85 -6.24
N VAL A 52 -4.94 5.03 -6.85
CA VAL A 52 -5.31 6.26 -6.16
C VAL A 52 -6.72 6.65 -6.60
N THR A 53 -7.65 6.71 -5.66
CA THR A 53 -9.02 7.10 -5.98
C THR A 53 -9.10 8.61 -6.09
N LYS A 54 -9.40 9.10 -7.31
CA LYS A 54 -9.70 10.50 -7.59
C LYS A 54 -11.17 10.58 -7.99
N THR A 55 -11.83 11.67 -7.63
CA THR A 55 -13.28 11.78 -7.84
C THR A 55 -13.62 12.39 -9.19
N ALA A 56 -14.69 11.89 -9.81
CA ALA A 56 -15.31 12.47 -11.01
C ALA A 56 -16.42 13.52 -10.70
N THR A 57 -17.05 13.52 -9.52
CA THR A 57 -18.11 14.49 -9.15
C THR A 57 -18.12 14.86 -7.64
N PRO A 58 -18.62 16.06 -7.24
CA PRO A 58 -18.54 16.56 -5.85
C PRO A 58 -19.26 15.73 -4.77
N ASP A 59 -20.29 14.97 -5.13
CA ASP A 59 -21.26 14.44 -4.14
C ASP A 59 -21.01 12.98 -3.72
N THR A 60 -20.02 12.30 -4.31
CA THR A 60 -19.65 10.90 -4.01
C THR A 60 -18.15 10.68 -3.89
N VAL A 61 -17.43 11.73 -3.46
CA VAL A 61 -15.98 11.78 -3.28
C VAL A 61 -15.48 10.68 -2.37
N VAL A 62 -14.92 9.61 -2.95
CA VAL A 62 -14.05 8.68 -2.22
C VAL A 62 -12.63 8.98 -2.67
N ARG A 63 -11.85 9.63 -1.81
CA ARG A 63 -10.41 9.85 -1.98
C ARG A 63 -9.66 8.82 -1.16
N GLY A 64 -8.49 8.43 -1.63
CA GLY A 64 -7.66 7.52 -0.88
C GLY A 64 -6.76 6.70 -1.78
N MET A 65 -6.27 5.63 -1.20
CA MET A 65 -5.30 4.76 -1.82
C MET A 65 -5.64 3.32 -1.49
N MET A 66 -5.45 2.47 -2.49
CA MET A 66 -5.48 1.02 -2.36
C MET A 66 -4.20 0.47 -2.94
N ILE A 67 -3.51 -0.35 -2.15
CA ILE A 67 -2.19 -0.90 -2.47
C ILE A 67 -2.31 -2.42 -2.46
N ARG A 68 -1.81 -3.06 -3.52
CA ARG A 68 -1.52 -4.49 -3.54
C ARG A 68 -0.02 -4.71 -3.51
N ILE A 69 0.41 -5.65 -2.67
CA ILE A 69 1.74 -6.22 -2.68
C ILE A 69 1.59 -7.74 -2.60
N GLY A 70 1.79 -8.43 -3.73
CA GLY A 70 1.63 -9.88 -3.87
C GLY A 70 0.25 -10.35 -3.39
N GLY A 71 0.26 -11.15 -2.31
CA GLY A 71 -0.93 -11.72 -1.66
C GLY A 71 -1.57 -10.84 -0.59
N TYR A 72 -1.21 -9.56 -0.51
CA TYR A 72 -1.78 -8.59 0.43
C TYR A 72 -2.39 -7.40 -0.29
N VAL A 73 -3.54 -6.95 0.18
CA VAL A 73 -4.14 -5.68 -0.24
C VAL A 73 -4.54 -4.87 0.97
N GLN A 74 -4.28 -3.56 0.94
CA GLN A 74 -4.75 -2.62 1.95
C GLN A 74 -5.36 -1.41 1.28
N ALA A 75 -6.42 -0.87 1.88
CA ALA A 75 -7.08 0.34 1.42
C ALA A 75 -7.34 1.28 2.59
N ILE A 76 -7.10 2.57 2.36
CA ILE A 76 -7.62 3.65 3.18
C ILE A 76 -8.36 4.62 2.27
N LEU A 77 -9.63 4.86 2.60
CA LEU A 77 -10.56 5.64 1.80
C LEU A 77 -11.24 6.64 2.71
N ARG A 78 -11.58 7.81 2.16
CA ARG A 78 -12.30 8.87 2.88
C ARG A 78 -13.26 9.59 1.96
N ASN A 79 -14.40 9.98 2.52
CA ASN A 79 -15.28 10.99 1.93
C ASN A 79 -15.44 12.16 2.91
N ASN A 80 -16.40 13.05 2.66
CA ASN A 80 -16.66 14.19 3.54
C ASN A 80 -17.32 13.83 4.89
N LYS A 81 -17.73 12.57 5.08
CA LYS A 81 -18.50 12.12 6.26
C LYS A 81 -17.74 11.09 7.10
N GLU A 82 -16.93 10.25 6.47
CA GLU A 82 -16.31 9.11 7.12
C GLU A 82 -14.96 8.73 6.48
N VAL A 83 -14.20 7.94 7.23
CA VAL A 83 -12.98 7.26 6.81
C VAL A 83 -13.21 5.76 6.94
N GLY A 84 -12.71 4.99 5.99
CA GLY A 84 -12.77 3.54 5.99
C GLY A 84 -11.40 2.94 5.69
N LEU A 85 -11.10 1.85 6.38
CA LEU A 85 -9.89 1.06 6.21
C LEU A 85 -10.27 -0.39 5.98
N LYS A 86 -9.61 -1.03 5.04
CA LYS A 86 -9.78 -2.46 4.77
C LYS A 86 -8.45 -3.13 4.49
N LYS A 87 -8.30 -4.38 4.92
CA LYS A 87 -7.17 -5.24 4.59
C LYS A 87 -7.67 -6.57 4.07
N TRP A 88 -6.99 -7.10 3.06
CA TRP A 88 -7.20 -8.44 2.55
C TRP A 88 -5.89 -9.21 2.47
N LYS A 89 -5.98 -10.51 2.67
CA LYS A 89 -4.89 -11.47 2.47
C LYS A 89 -5.40 -12.61 1.57
N TRP A 90 -4.58 -13.02 0.62
CA TRP A 90 -4.85 -14.22 -0.17
C TRP A 90 -4.73 -15.47 0.70
N SER A 91 -5.76 -16.31 0.68
CA SER A 91 -5.78 -17.62 1.31
C SER A 91 -5.32 -18.66 0.30
N GLU A 92 -4.14 -19.25 0.50
CA GLU A 92 -3.64 -20.30 -0.38
C GLU A 92 -4.46 -21.59 -0.28
N ASP A 93 -5.03 -21.90 0.88
CA ASP A 93 -5.82 -23.11 1.08
C ASP A 93 -7.16 -23.04 0.35
N GLU A 94 -7.81 -21.88 0.44
CA GLU A 94 -9.16 -21.69 -0.08
C GLU A 94 -9.19 -21.04 -1.47
N LYS A 95 -8.03 -20.58 -1.95
CA LYS A 95 -7.85 -19.87 -3.22
C LYS A 95 -8.80 -18.67 -3.35
N ILE A 96 -8.92 -17.90 -2.28
CA ILE A 96 -9.75 -16.68 -2.24
C ILE A 96 -9.07 -15.55 -1.45
N TRP A 97 -9.49 -14.32 -1.72
CA TRP A 97 -9.15 -13.16 -0.87
C TRP A 97 -10.02 -13.15 0.38
N ARG A 98 -9.37 -13.15 1.55
CA ARG A 98 -10.02 -13.00 2.86
C ARG A 98 -9.86 -11.57 3.35
N GLU A 99 -10.95 -10.94 3.77
CA GLU A 99 -10.89 -9.66 4.49
C GLU A 99 -10.37 -9.94 5.91
N THR A 100 -9.27 -9.30 6.29
CA THR A 100 -8.56 -9.56 7.56
C THR A 100 -8.70 -8.41 8.55
N ALA A 101 -9.09 -7.22 8.09
CA ALA A 101 -9.41 -6.09 8.95
C ALA A 101 -10.38 -5.13 8.24
N VAL A 102 -11.31 -4.56 9.01
CA VAL A 102 -12.23 -3.50 8.57
C VAL A 102 -12.39 -2.47 9.66
N MET A 103 -12.40 -1.20 9.26
CA MET A 103 -12.84 -0.08 10.08
C MET A 103 -13.65 0.89 9.23
N GLY A 104 -14.74 1.43 9.76
CA GLY A 104 -15.65 2.30 9.02
C GLY A 104 -16.55 1.53 8.04
N ASN A 105 -17.42 2.27 7.33
CA ASN A 105 -18.42 1.67 6.44
C ASN A 105 -18.25 2.08 4.96
N LEU A 106 -17.11 2.66 4.61
CA LEU A 106 -16.81 2.94 3.21
C LEU A 106 -16.59 1.65 2.41
N GLY A 107 -17.27 1.58 1.27
CA GLY A 107 -17.06 0.52 0.29
C GLY A 107 -15.65 0.55 -0.30
N SER A 108 -15.26 -0.54 -0.94
CA SER A 108 -14.01 -0.65 -1.71
C SER A 108 -14.26 -0.24 -3.17
N PRO A 109 -13.32 0.45 -3.85
CA PRO A 109 -13.43 0.73 -5.28
C PRO A 109 -13.36 -0.55 -6.13
N LEU A 110 -12.67 -1.58 -5.64
CA LEU A 110 -12.55 -2.89 -6.31
C LEU A 110 -13.31 -3.96 -5.54
N GLY A 111 -13.96 -4.87 -6.27
CA GLY A 111 -14.48 -6.12 -5.71
C GLY A 111 -13.35 -7.11 -5.40
N THR A 112 -13.60 -8.05 -4.49
CA THR A 112 -12.60 -9.06 -4.08
C THR A 112 -12.07 -9.91 -5.25
N LYS A 113 -12.92 -10.18 -6.26
CA LYS A 113 -12.53 -10.88 -7.50
C LYS A 113 -11.53 -10.10 -8.36
N ASP A 114 -11.47 -8.79 -8.20
CA ASP A 114 -10.65 -7.90 -9.04
C ASP A 114 -9.29 -7.61 -8.40
N LEU A 115 -9.10 -7.96 -7.12
CA LEU A 115 -7.85 -7.73 -6.39
C LEU A 115 -6.65 -8.47 -6.99
N GLY A 116 -6.89 -9.64 -7.58
CA GLY A 116 -5.84 -10.44 -8.23
C GLY A 116 -5.48 -10.00 -9.65
N LYS A 117 -6.17 -8.99 -10.21
CA LYS A 117 -5.90 -8.56 -11.58
C LYS A 117 -4.53 -7.89 -11.69
N ALA A 118 -3.85 -8.18 -12.78
CA ALA A 118 -2.75 -7.35 -13.25
C ALA A 118 -3.33 -6.01 -13.72
N MET A 119 -2.73 -4.90 -13.28
CA MET A 119 -3.10 -3.56 -13.69
C MET A 119 -1.91 -2.86 -14.34
N LYS A 120 -2.18 -2.03 -15.34
CA LYS A 120 -1.19 -1.20 -16.04
C LYS A 120 -1.35 0.26 -15.64
N LEU A 121 -0.25 1.01 -15.71
CA LEU A 121 -0.28 2.44 -15.44
C LEU A 121 -1.25 3.14 -16.39
N GLY A 122 -2.11 3.99 -15.84
CA GLY A 122 -3.16 4.66 -16.61
C GLY A 122 -4.39 3.80 -16.89
N ASP A 123 -4.46 2.56 -16.40
CA ASP A 123 -5.71 1.82 -16.37
C ASP A 123 -6.69 2.58 -15.46
N ASP A 124 -7.83 2.95 -16.05
CA ASP A 124 -9.02 3.41 -15.36
C ASP A 124 -9.93 2.20 -15.16
N ASP A 125 -10.13 1.78 -13.92
CA ASP A 125 -11.26 0.89 -13.64
C ASP A 125 -12.53 1.73 -13.73
N ALA A 126 -13.55 1.21 -14.43
CA ALA A 126 -14.73 1.91 -14.92
C ALA A 126 -15.70 2.42 -13.82
N GLY A 127 -15.16 2.91 -12.72
CA GLY A 127 -15.81 3.82 -11.78
C GLY A 127 -15.05 4.06 -10.48
N ARG A 128 -13.90 4.79 -10.47
CA ARG A 128 -13.42 5.72 -9.38
C ARG A 128 -11.90 5.68 -9.00
N GLY A 129 -10.96 5.34 -9.88
CA GLY A 129 -9.54 5.51 -9.52
C GLY A 129 -8.58 5.46 -10.69
N LEU A 130 -7.49 6.23 -10.56
CA LEU A 130 -6.36 6.25 -11.50
C LEU A 130 -5.19 5.45 -10.90
N LEU A 131 -4.65 4.50 -11.65
CA LEU A 131 -3.39 3.86 -11.29
C LEU A 131 -2.24 4.84 -11.53
N ASN A 132 -1.55 5.26 -10.46
CA ASN A 132 -0.46 6.25 -10.56
C ASN A 132 0.94 5.61 -10.47
N SER A 133 1.07 4.36 -10.03
CA SER A 133 2.35 3.65 -10.04
C SER A 133 2.19 2.12 -9.96
N ILE A 134 3.15 1.42 -10.56
CA ILE A 134 3.41 -0.01 -10.37
C ILE A 134 4.77 -0.10 -9.66
N PRO A 135 4.84 -0.60 -8.43
CA PRO A 135 6.12 -0.84 -7.77
C PRO A 135 6.99 -1.74 -8.65
N LYS A 136 8.24 -1.33 -8.92
CA LYS A 136 9.18 -2.15 -9.69
C LYS A 136 9.45 -3.44 -8.92
N THR A 137 9.24 -4.59 -9.56
CA THR A 137 9.64 -5.88 -9.00
C THR A 137 11.16 -5.94 -8.97
N HIS A 138 11.76 -5.93 -7.77
CA HIS A 138 13.18 -6.21 -7.63
C HIS A 138 13.40 -7.72 -7.66
N ASN A 139 13.63 -8.26 -8.87
CA ASN A 139 14.33 -9.53 -8.97
C ASN A 139 15.76 -9.32 -8.43
N LYS A 140 16.15 -10.06 -7.39
CA LYS A 140 17.56 -10.23 -7.02
C LYS A 140 18.27 -11.02 -8.13
N ALA A 141 18.57 -10.34 -9.24
CA ALA A 141 19.44 -10.84 -10.29
C ALA A 141 20.21 -9.65 -10.88
N GLY A 142 21.47 -9.50 -10.45
CA GLY A 142 22.50 -8.73 -11.16
C GLY A 142 22.30 -7.22 -11.23
N SER A 143 22.91 -6.50 -10.28
CA SER A 143 23.15 -5.05 -10.36
C SER A 143 23.79 -4.66 -11.71
N LYS A 144 23.07 -3.88 -12.52
CA LYS A 144 23.67 -2.92 -13.45
C LYS A 144 23.04 -1.55 -13.22
N ASN A 145 23.91 -0.61 -12.84
CA ASN A 145 23.64 0.81 -12.67
C ASN A 145 22.86 1.38 -13.86
N THR A 146 21.72 1.98 -13.58
CA THR A 146 21.13 3.04 -14.42
C THR A 146 20.69 4.16 -13.48
N GLN A 147 21.46 5.26 -13.49
CA GLN A 147 21.06 6.53 -12.92
C GLN A 147 19.74 6.98 -13.56
N SER A 148 18.71 7.24 -12.75
CA SER A 148 17.61 8.08 -13.16
C SER A 148 17.65 9.36 -12.34
N SER A 149 17.76 10.49 -13.03
CA SER A 149 17.73 11.85 -12.50
C SER A 149 16.51 12.09 -11.60
N GLU A 150 16.75 12.41 -10.33
CA GLU A 150 15.76 13.03 -9.45
C GLU A 150 15.53 14.48 -9.91
N LYS A 151 14.27 14.87 -10.09
CA LYS A 151 13.90 16.29 -10.16
C LYS A 151 13.50 16.71 -8.76
N GLU A 152 14.22 17.71 -8.24
CA GLU A 152 13.97 18.37 -6.97
C GLU A 152 12.54 18.93 -6.90
N PHE A 153 11.87 18.70 -5.77
CA PHE A 153 10.66 19.42 -5.39
C PHE A 153 11.09 20.70 -4.66
N GLU A 154 10.81 21.86 -5.26
CA GLU A 154 10.97 23.15 -4.59
C GLU A 154 9.90 23.31 -3.49
N GLU A 155 10.35 23.63 -2.28
CA GLU A 155 9.53 24.13 -1.17
C GLU A 155 8.95 25.50 -1.56
N PHE A 156 7.64 25.68 -1.34
CA PHE A 156 7.02 27.01 -1.33
C PHE A 156 6.88 27.46 0.12
N ASP A 157 7.51 28.58 0.43
CA ASP A 157 7.38 29.37 1.67
C ASP A 157 5.91 29.77 1.98
#